data_AF-A0AAE0VF86-F1
#
_entry.id   AF-A0AAE0VF86-F1
#
_cell.length_a   1.000
_cell.length_b   1.000
_cell.length_c   1.000
_cell.angle_alpha   90.00
_cell.angle_beta   90.00
_cell.angle_gamma   90.00
#
_symmetry.space_group_name_H-M   'P 1'
#
loop_
_entity.id
_entity.type
_entity.pdbx_description
1 polymer ?
#
loop_
_entity_poly.entity_id
_entity_poly.type
_entity_poly.pdbx_seq_one_letter_code
_entity_poly.pdbx_strand_id
1 'polypeptide(L)'
;MKVCGLFLSFCFSVGVMAGKYSREVNEQTVSNDSKNVVEFRIAKLNQVWEKANRMQLAPRRLSELHSDLKIHEKDELQWKKLKAEGLDEDGEREAKLRRNFNIILAKYGMDGKKDNRALDSNNLKDHDAKLGETFEDPRLDKLWNKAKTSGKFSEEELQSLRREFEHHKEKIHEYNIMMDTVSRTEEIHKNVISPLDGEEKESNLHEKHKDLKQKMRTLNQGFERLRKITHEGFDSDNEFKEPKVIELWEMARRSNLSEDELDSLKEELKHFETKVEKHHHYQEQLEYSHQKLQHIEAMGDKDHIVRHKEKYNTLAEKAREIGYKMKKHLQDITNKISRNGLQHNEL
;
A
#
# COMPACT_ATOMS: atom_id res chain seq x y z
N MET A 1 50.03 24.74 26.47
CA MET A 1 50.78 24.42 25.25
C MET A 1 50.37 23.03 24.76
N LYS A 2 50.22 22.90 23.45
CA LYS A 2 49.84 21.72 22.63
C LYS A 2 48.38 21.72 22.14
N VAL A 3 48.34 22.18 20.90
CA VAL A 3 47.30 22.26 19.87
C VAL A 3 47.25 20.92 19.12
N CYS A 4 46.21 20.74 18.30
CA CYS A 4 46.04 19.78 17.19
C CYS A 4 45.46 18.43 17.61
N GLY A 5 44.36 17.91 17.06
CA GLY A 5 43.48 18.35 15.97
C GLY A 5 42.54 17.18 15.67
N LEU A 6 41.23 17.36 15.83
CA LEU A 6 40.23 16.33 15.52
C LEU A 6 39.74 16.57 14.09
N PHE A 7 40.33 15.86 13.14
CA PHE A 7 39.85 15.81 11.76
C PHE A 7 38.59 14.93 11.70
N LEU A 8 37.47 15.55 11.32
CA LEU A 8 36.31 14.85 10.78
C LEU A 8 36.74 14.11 9.50
N SER A 9 36.62 12.78 9.50
CA SER A 9 36.62 12.00 8.26
C SER A 9 35.21 11.49 7.99
N PHE A 10 34.57 12.16 7.03
CA PHE A 10 33.26 11.85 6.48
C PHE A 10 33.45 10.66 5.54
N CYS A 11 33.07 9.44 5.97
CA CYS A 11 33.06 8.27 5.10
C CYS A 11 31.93 8.42 4.06
N PHE A 12 32.25 9.03 2.92
CA PHE A 12 31.48 8.87 1.68
C PHE A 12 31.52 7.39 1.30
N SER A 13 30.42 6.68 1.52
CA SER A 13 30.15 5.39 0.92
C SER A 13 29.85 5.63 -0.57
N VAL A 14 30.91 5.65 -1.37
CA VAL A 14 30.81 5.56 -2.82
C VAL A 14 30.29 4.17 -3.15
N GLY A 15 28.98 4.06 -3.34
CA GLY A 15 28.36 2.91 -3.96
C GLY A 15 28.85 2.80 -5.40
N VAL A 16 29.91 2.00 -5.60
CA VAL A 16 30.38 1.63 -6.93
C VAL A 16 29.25 0.88 -7.61
N MET A 17 28.59 1.54 -8.58
CA MET A 17 27.74 0.87 -9.55
C MET A 17 28.59 -0.15 -10.29
N ALA A 18 28.46 -1.42 -9.91
CA ALA A 18 29.06 -2.53 -10.64
C ALA A 18 28.50 -2.51 -12.07
N GLY A 19 29.36 -2.10 -13.00
CA GLY A 19 29.09 -2.08 -14.42
C GLY A 19 28.67 -3.47 -14.91
N LYS A 20 27.74 -3.49 -15.86
CA LYS A 20 27.03 -4.66 -16.40
C LYS A 20 27.91 -5.73 -17.09
N TYR A 21 29.23 -5.68 -16.93
CA TYR A 21 30.18 -6.63 -17.50
C TYR A 21 31.40 -6.76 -16.58
N SER A 22 31.23 -7.39 -15.41
CA SER A 22 32.37 -7.72 -14.56
C SER A 22 33.17 -8.87 -15.18
N ARG A 23 34.44 -8.59 -15.52
CA ARG A 23 35.39 -9.51 -16.15
C ARG A 23 35.57 -10.82 -15.37
N GLU A 24 35.36 -10.77 -14.06
CA GLU A 24 35.48 -11.88 -13.11
C GLU A 24 34.49 -13.04 -13.38
N VAL A 25 33.37 -12.79 -14.07
CA VAL A 25 32.41 -13.85 -14.45
C VAL A 25 32.83 -14.58 -15.74
N ASN A 26 33.70 -13.96 -16.57
CA ASN A 26 34.13 -14.52 -17.85
C ASN A 26 35.43 -15.33 -17.77
N GLU A 27 36.19 -15.24 -16.67
CA GLU A 27 37.36 -16.07 -16.44
C GLU A 27 36.93 -17.33 -15.68
N GLN A 28 36.85 -18.46 -16.39
CA GLN A 28 36.54 -19.77 -15.81
C GLN A 28 37.62 -20.14 -14.79
N THR A 29 37.37 -19.85 -13.51
CA THR A 29 38.01 -20.57 -12.42
C THR A 29 37.39 -21.96 -12.37
N VAL A 30 38.16 -22.97 -12.76
CA VAL A 30 37.81 -24.38 -12.55
C VAL A 30 37.93 -24.65 -11.05
N SER A 31 36.92 -24.21 -10.28
CA SER A 31 36.80 -24.49 -8.86
C SER A 31 36.16 -25.86 -8.68
N ASN A 32 36.93 -26.75 -8.06
CA ASN A 32 36.69 -28.16 -7.86
C ASN A 32 35.65 -28.40 -6.73
N ASP A 33 34.46 -27.79 -6.84
CA ASP A 33 33.36 -27.98 -5.87
C ASP A 33 32.11 -28.52 -6.56
N SER A 34 31.83 -29.78 -6.30
CA SER A 34 30.96 -30.66 -7.07
C SER A 34 29.48 -30.48 -6.72
N LYS A 35 28.92 -29.28 -6.91
CA LYS A 35 27.46 -29.08 -6.84
C LYS A 35 26.85 -27.97 -7.69
N ASN A 36 27.64 -27.07 -8.28
CA ASN A 36 27.12 -26.09 -9.25
C ASN A 36 28.03 -26.05 -10.49
N VAL A 37 27.91 -27.07 -11.34
CA VAL A 37 28.49 -27.02 -12.68
C VAL A 37 27.67 -26.01 -13.47
N VAL A 38 28.25 -24.83 -13.70
CA VAL A 38 27.69 -23.82 -14.62
C VAL A 38 27.83 -24.39 -16.03
N GLU A 39 26.81 -25.12 -16.46
CA GLU A 39 26.81 -25.88 -17.72
C GLU A 39 26.71 -24.96 -18.95
N PHE A 40 25.98 -23.84 -18.82
CA PHE A 40 25.79 -22.84 -19.87
C PHE A 40 26.38 -21.48 -19.44
N ARG A 41 26.91 -20.71 -20.40
CA ARG A 41 27.41 -19.33 -20.20
C ARG A 41 26.27 -18.34 -19.97
N ILE A 42 25.04 -18.72 -20.30
CA ILE A 42 23.85 -17.88 -20.19
C ILE A 42 23.01 -18.30 -19.00
N ALA A 43 22.84 -17.38 -18.04
CA ALA A 43 22.14 -17.65 -16.77
C ALA A 43 20.70 -18.16 -16.93
N LYS A 44 19.93 -17.65 -17.90
CA LYS A 44 18.56 -18.14 -18.15
C LYS A 44 18.53 -19.61 -18.60
N LEU A 45 19.57 -20.10 -19.29
CA LEU A 45 19.64 -21.50 -19.71
C LEU A 45 20.03 -22.40 -18.54
N ASN A 46 20.91 -21.94 -17.64
CA ASN A 46 21.19 -22.63 -16.38
C ASN A 46 19.93 -22.76 -15.52
N GLN A 47 19.11 -21.71 -15.41
CA GLN A 47 17.84 -21.78 -14.67
C GLN A 47 16.89 -22.83 -15.25
N VAL A 48 16.78 -22.92 -16.58
CA VAL A 48 15.96 -23.95 -17.24
C VAL A 48 16.55 -25.35 -17.02
N TRP A 49 17.88 -25.49 -17.11
CA TRP A 49 18.58 -26.75 -16.88
C TRP A 49 18.43 -27.25 -15.43
N GLU A 50 18.61 -26.38 -14.45
CA GLU A 50 18.36 -26.70 -13.04
C GLU A 50 16.90 -27.06 -12.79
N LYS A 51 15.96 -26.33 -13.39
CA LYS A 51 14.52 -26.63 -13.30
C LYS A 51 14.22 -28.02 -13.87
N ALA A 52 14.80 -28.37 -15.02
CA ALA A 52 14.67 -29.69 -15.61
C ALA A 52 15.26 -30.81 -14.74
N ASN A 53 16.42 -30.56 -14.11
CA ASN A 53 17.03 -31.50 -13.16
C ASN A 53 16.16 -31.68 -11.90
N ARG A 54 15.57 -30.60 -11.37
CA ARG A 54 14.63 -30.67 -10.23
C ARG A 54 13.34 -31.39 -10.58
N MET A 55 12.86 -31.26 -11.82
CA MET A 55 11.67 -31.94 -12.33
C MET A 55 11.90 -33.43 -12.62
N GLN A 56 13.14 -33.94 -12.50
CA GLN A 56 13.50 -35.35 -12.72
C GLN A 56 12.99 -35.88 -14.07
N LEU A 57 13.20 -35.13 -15.15
CA LEU A 57 12.81 -35.55 -16.49
C LEU A 57 13.52 -36.86 -16.89
N ALA A 58 12.84 -37.69 -17.68
CA ALA A 58 13.41 -38.95 -18.18
C ALA A 58 14.78 -38.70 -18.86
N PRO A 59 15.81 -39.55 -18.64
CA PRO A 59 17.18 -39.29 -19.11
C PRO A 59 17.30 -38.98 -20.60
N ARG A 60 16.46 -39.63 -21.43
CA ARG A 60 16.38 -39.37 -22.88
C ARG A 60 15.91 -37.94 -23.20
N ARG A 61 14.89 -37.46 -22.48
CA ARG A 61 14.35 -36.09 -22.65
C ARG A 61 15.30 -35.04 -22.09
N LEU A 62 16.02 -35.36 -21.01
CA LEU A 62 17.04 -34.49 -20.44
C LEU A 62 18.19 -34.26 -21.42
N SER A 63 18.67 -35.32 -22.07
CA SER A 63 19.71 -35.20 -23.10
C SER A 63 19.26 -34.41 -24.33
N GLU A 64 18.00 -34.57 -24.75
CA GLU A 64 17.41 -33.79 -25.85
C GLU A 64 17.25 -32.30 -25.47
N LEU A 65 16.81 -32.02 -24.25
CA LEU A 65 16.75 -30.66 -23.72
C LEU A 65 18.14 -30.02 -23.66
N HIS A 66 19.18 -30.77 -23.24
CA HIS A 66 20.55 -30.28 -23.20
C HIS A 66 21.03 -29.85 -24.59
N SER A 67 20.76 -30.66 -25.62
CA SER A 67 21.09 -30.31 -27.00
C SER A 67 20.31 -29.08 -27.49
N ASP A 68 19.01 -28.99 -27.18
CA ASP A 68 18.14 -27.88 -27.59
C ASP A 68 18.59 -26.57 -26.93
N LEU A 69 18.95 -26.60 -25.64
CA LEU A 69 19.50 -25.45 -24.90
C LEU A 69 20.88 -25.03 -25.44
N LYS A 70 21.73 -25.98 -25.82
CA LYS A 70 23.06 -25.68 -26.39
C LYS A 70 22.98 -25.03 -27.77
N ILE A 71 22.02 -25.46 -28.59
CA ILE A 71 21.72 -24.80 -29.87
C ILE A 71 21.20 -23.39 -29.63
N HIS A 72 20.27 -23.23 -28.69
CA HIS A 72 19.75 -21.91 -28.32
C HIS A 72 20.83 -20.96 -27.77
N GLU A 73 21.77 -21.47 -26.98
CA GLU A 73 22.91 -20.71 -26.47
C GLU A 73 23.77 -20.15 -27.61
N LYS A 74 24.07 -20.98 -28.61
CA LYS A 74 24.84 -20.58 -29.78
C LYS A 74 24.12 -19.48 -30.56
N ASP A 75 22.83 -19.66 -30.81
CA ASP A 75 22.01 -18.69 -31.54
C ASP A 75 21.90 -17.36 -30.78
N GLU A 76 21.82 -17.40 -29.44
CA GLU A 76 21.77 -16.20 -28.61
C GLU A 76 23.10 -15.46 -28.57
N LEU A 77 24.24 -16.16 -28.49
CA LEU A 77 25.55 -15.53 -28.56
C LEU A 77 25.81 -14.91 -29.93
N GLN A 78 25.39 -15.58 -31.01
CA GLN A 78 25.46 -15.05 -32.36
C GLN A 78 24.57 -13.82 -32.53
N TRP A 79 23.34 -13.86 -32.02
CA TRP A 79 22.45 -12.72 -32.04
C TRP A 79 23.00 -11.54 -31.21
N LYS A 80 23.56 -11.77 -30.02
CA LYS A 80 24.20 -10.72 -29.22
C LYS A 80 25.37 -10.06 -29.96
N LYS A 81 26.16 -10.85 -30.70
CA LYS A 81 27.24 -10.34 -31.56
C LYS A 81 26.69 -9.47 -32.69
N LEU A 82 25.67 -9.95 -33.41
CA LEU A 82 25.00 -9.22 -34.49
C LEU A 82 24.31 -7.94 -34.02
N LYS A 83 23.72 -7.97 -32.81
CA LYS A 83 23.10 -6.79 -32.17
C LYS A 83 24.14 -5.74 -31.78
N ALA A 84 25.32 -6.17 -31.30
CA ALA A 84 26.43 -5.25 -31.02
C ALA A 84 26.99 -4.61 -32.31
N GLU A 85 26.90 -5.33 -33.44
CA GLU A 85 27.27 -4.84 -34.77
C GLU A 85 26.16 -4.01 -35.46
N GLY A 86 24.98 -3.87 -34.83
CA GLY A 86 23.86 -3.08 -35.34
C GLY A 86 23.10 -3.70 -36.52
N LEU A 87 23.30 -4.98 -36.81
CA LEU A 87 22.79 -5.66 -38.02
C LEU A 87 21.41 -6.34 -37.83
N ASP A 88 20.63 -5.93 -36.83
CA ASP A 88 19.29 -6.47 -36.50
C ASP A 88 18.29 -5.35 -36.18
N GLU A 89 18.08 -4.43 -37.13
CA GLU A 89 17.18 -3.28 -36.95
C GLU A 89 15.68 -3.69 -36.95
N ASP A 90 15.32 -4.76 -37.67
CA ASP A 90 13.95 -5.26 -37.74
C ASP A 90 13.53 -6.08 -36.51
N GLY A 91 14.48 -6.47 -35.65
CA GLY A 91 14.24 -7.29 -34.46
C GLY A 91 13.69 -8.69 -34.74
N GLU A 92 13.67 -9.12 -36.00
CA GLU A 92 13.14 -10.42 -36.44
C GLU A 92 13.94 -11.57 -35.83
N ARG A 93 15.28 -11.42 -35.72
CA ARG A 93 16.14 -12.44 -35.12
C ARG A 93 15.93 -12.53 -33.61
N GLU A 94 15.73 -11.40 -32.93
CA GLU A 94 15.35 -11.37 -31.51
C GLU A 94 13.99 -12.05 -31.28
N ALA A 95 12.99 -11.73 -32.11
CA ALA A 95 11.66 -12.31 -32.02
C ALA A 95 11.67 -13.83 -32.26
N LYS A 96 12.43 -14.29 -33.27
CA LYS A 96 12.63 -15.72 -33.56
C LYS A 96 13.33 -16.44 -32.42
N LEU A 97 14.35 -15.84 -31.82
CA LEU A 97 15.04 -16.41 -30.66
C LEU A 97 14.10 -16.56 -29.46
N ARG A 98 13.33 -15.51 -29.14
CA ARG A 98 12.32 -15.55 -28.06
C ARG A 98 11.25 -16.61 -28.34
N ARG A 99 10.76 -16.71 -29.58
CA ARG A 99 9.77 -17.72 -29.99
C ARG A 99 10.33 -19.14 -29.83
N ASN A 100 11.56 -19.38 -30.32
CA ASN A 100 12.21 -20.68 -30.19
C ASN A 100 12.42 -21.07 -28.73
N PHE A 101 12.81 -20.12 -27.88
CA PHE A 101 12.93 -20.36 -26.44
C PHE A 101 11.60 -20.79 -25.80
N ASN A 102 10.51 -20.08 -26.13
CA ASN A 102 9.19 -20.42 -25.63
C ASN A 102 8.71 -21.79 -26.14
N ILE A 103 9.01 -22.14 -27.40
CA ILE A 103 8.72 -23.47 -27.95
C ILE A 103 9.46 -24.56 -27.16
N ILE A 104 10.74 -24.34 -26.82
CA ILE A 104 11.51 -25.28 -25.99
C ILE A 104 10.85 -25.40 -24.60
N LEU A 105 10.52 -24.28 -23.95
CA LEU A 105 9.85 -24.32 -22.64
C LEU A 105 8.51 -25.06 -22.70
N ALA A 106 7.70 -24.86 -23.74
CA ALA A 106 6.42 -25.53 -23.93
C ALA A 106 6.59 -27.03 -24.22
N LYS A 107 7.54 -27.43 -25.08
CA LYS A 107 7.85 -28.82 -25.44
C LYS A 107 8.16 -29.68 -24.20
N TYR A 108 8.80 -29.09 -23.19
CA TYR A 108 9.18 -29.78 -21.95
C TYR A 108 8.26 -29.46 -20.76
N GLY A 109 7.12 -28.78 -20.97
CA GLY A 109 6.15 -28.47 -19.92
C GLY A 109 6.67 -27.50 -18.85
N MET A 110 7.67 -26.70 -19.19
CA MET A 110 8.28 -25.70 -18.31
C MET A 110 7.70 -24.29 -18.49
N ASP A 111 6.81 -24.12 -19.47
CA ASP A 111 6.07 -22.89 -19.74
C ASP A 111 5.01 -22.67 -18.66
N GLY A 112 5.30 -21.74 -17.74
CA GLY A 112 4.31 -21.30 -16.74
C GLY A 112 3.35 -20.29 -17.37
N LYS A 113 2.12 -20.20 -16.88
CA LYS A 113 1.21 -19.10 -17.26
C LYS A 113 1.94 -17.78 -17.03
N LYS A 114 2.29 -17.09 -18.11
CA LYS A 114 2.92 -15.77 -18.05
C LYS A 114 1.93 -14.83 -17.37
N ASP A 115 2.27 -14.34 -16.18
CA ASP A 115 1.50 -13.29 -15.51
C ASP A 115 1.54 -12.04 -16.40
N ASN A 116 0.51 -11.86 -17.22
CA ASN A 116 0.26 -10.65 -18.01
C ASN A 116 -0.48 -9.61 -17.15
N ARG A 117 -0.21 -9.56 -15.84
CA ARG A 117 -0.65 -8.45 -15.00
C ARG A 117 0.16 -7.22 -15.42
N ALA A 118 -0.42 -6.40 -16.30
CA ALA A 118 0.03 -5.03 -16.46
C ALA A 118 -0.13 -4.35 -15.10
N LEU A 119 0.97 -4.21 -14.37
CA LEU A 119 1.07 -3.35 -13.19
C LEU A 119 1.16 -1.90 -13.69
N ASP A 120 0.13 -1.45 -14.41
CA ASP A 120 0.00 -0.04 -14.77
C ASP A 120 -0.49 0.69 -13.52
N SER A 121 0.48 1.07 -12.68
CA SER A 121 0.24 2.03 -11.62
C SER A 121 -0.04 3.39 -12.28
N ASN A 122 -1.33 3.74 -12.38
CA ASN A 122 -1.81 5.03 -12.89
C ASN A 122 -1.50 6.19 -11.92
N ASN A 123 -0.25 6.33 -11.47
CA ASN A 123 0.22 7.55 -10.82
C ASN A 123 0.89 8.44 -11.87
N LEU A 124 0.10 9.34 -12.47
CA LEU A 124 0.60 10.46 -13.26
C LEU A 124 1.40 11.39 -12.33
N LYS A 125 2.72 11.34 -12.49
CA LYS A 125 3.69 12.13 -11.71
C LYS A 125 3.86 13.56 -12.25
N ASP A 126 2.98 14.00 -13.13
CA ASP A 126 3.21 15.16 -14.03
C ASP A 126 2.20 16.31 -13.87
N HIS A 127 1.48 16.37 -12.75
CA HIS A 127 0.86 17.62 -12.33
C HIS A 127 1.63 18.20 -11.16
N ASP A 128 2.68 18.94 -11.54
CA ASP A 128 3.32 19.92 -10.68
C ASP A 128 2.20 20.78 -10.05
N ALA A 129 2.08 20.68 -8.72
CA ALA A 129 1.07 21.34 -7.93
C ALA A 129 1.27 22.86 -8.02
N LYS A 130 0.79 23.47 -9.10
CA LYS A 130 0.52 24.91 -9.11
C LYS A 130 -0.58 25.12 -8.08
N LEU A 131 -0.15 25.51 -6.88
CA LEU A 131 -0.93 26.06 -5.78
C LEU A 131 -1.67 27.31 -6.27
N GLY A 132 -2.69 27.12 -7.11
CA GLY A 132 -3.64 28.14 -7.47
C GLY A 132 -4.59 28.34 -6.30
N GLU A 133 -4.87 29.59 -5.94
CA GLU A 133 -5.80 29.96 -4.87
C GLU A 133 -7.28 29.67 -5.22
N THR A 134 -7.53 29.08 -6.39
CA THR A 134 -8.85 28.85 -7.00
C THR A 134 -9.04 27.37 -7.32
N PHE A 135 -10.18 26.82 -6.89
CA PHE A 135 -10.57 25.46 -7.24
C PHE A 135 -11.20 25.45 -8.64
N GLU A 136 -10.86 24.45 -9.46
CA GLU A 136 -11.42 24.29 -10.82
C GLU A 136 -12.92 23.96 -10.80
N ASP A 137 -13.42 23.34 -9.72
CA ASP A 137 -14.84 23.07 -9.52
C ASP A 137 -15.53 24.28 -8.84
N PRO A 138 -16.52 24.93 -9.50
CA PRO A 138 -17.30 26.02 -8.91
C PRO A 138 -17.98 25.67 -7.58
N ARG A 139 -18.22 24.39 -7.30
CA ARG A 139 -18.84 23.93 -6.04
C ARG A 139 -17.84 23.92 -4.90
N LEU A 140 -16.63 23.44 -5.14
CA LEU A 140 -15.54 23.47 -4.15
C LEU A 140 -15.10 24.90 -3.88
N ASP A 141 -15.02 25.74 -4.91
CA ASP A 141 -14.65 27.14 -4.76
C ASP A 141 -15.68 27.93 -3.93
N LYS A 142 -16.98 27.70 -4.15
CA LYS A 142 -18.04 28.29 -3.32
C LYS A 142 -17.96 27.86 -1.85
N LEU A 143 -17.67 26.58 -1.61
CA LEU A 143 -17.50 26.05 -0.27
C LEU A 143 -16.28 26.65 0.42
N TRP A 144 -15.15 26.72 -0.27
CA TRP A 144 -13.93 27.33 0.25
C TRP A 144 -14.10 28.82 0.57
N ASN A 145 -14.70 29.60 -0.34
CA ASN A 145 -15.00 31.01 -0.11
C ASN A 145 -15.97 31.20 1.07
N LYS A 146 -16.92 30.28 1.24
CA LYS A 146 -17.82 30.26 2.40
C LYS A 146 -17.08 29.94 3.70
N ALA A 147 -16.11 29.02 3.68
CA ALA A 147 -15.26 28.74 4.84
C ALA A 147 -14.39 29.94 5.22
N LYS A 148 -13.74 30.58 4.24
CA LYS A 148 -12.89 31.76 4.42
C LYS A 148 -13.66 32.97 4.94
N THR A 149 -14.87 33.20 4.43
CA THR A 149 -15.73 34.34 4.84
C THR A 149 -16.47 34.07 6.16
N SER A 150 -16.65 32.80 6.52
CA SER A 150 -17.37 32.38 7.73
C SER A 150 -16.70 32.87 9.02
N GLY A 151 -15.37 33.01 9.05
CA GLY A 151 -14.62 33.49 10.22
C GLY A 151 -14.67 32.54 11.44
N LYS A 152 -15.30 31.37 11.30
CA LYS A 152 -15.44 30.34 12.35
C LYS A 152 -14.25 29.39 12.46
N PHE A 153 -13.24 29.55 11.61
CA PHE A 153 -12.10 28.64 11.52
C PHE A 153 -10.83 29.34 12.00
N SER A 154 -10.05 28.63 12.82
CA SER A 154 -8.65 28.99 13.08
C SER A 154 -7.82 28.84 11.81
N GLU A 155 -6.69 29.54 11.73
CA GLU A 155 -5.76 29.44 10.60
C GLU A 155 -5.27 27.99 10.37
N GLU A 156 -5.04 27.24 11.45
CA GLU A 156 -4.63 25.82 11.37
C GLU A 156 -5.75 24.92 10.82
N GLU A 157 -7.00 25.18 11.24
CA GLU A 157 -8.19 24.45 10.78
C GLU A 157 -8.49 24.77 9.32
N LEU A 158 -8.30 26.03 8.91
CA LEU A 158 -8.46 26.47 7.54
C LEU A 158 -7.40 25.84 6.62
N GLN A 159 -6.15 25.68 7.09
CA GLN A 159 -5.11 24.94 6.36
C GLN A 159 -5.42 23.44 6.26
N SER A 160 -5.92 22.82 7.33
CA SER A 160 -6.36 21.42 7.31
C SER A 160 -7.51 21.21 6.32
N LEU A 161 -8.53 22.07 6.40
CA LEU A 161 -9.66 22.08 5.49
C LEU A 161 -9.20 22.26 4.04
N ARG A 162 -8.25 23.17 3.78
CA ARG A 162 -7.66 23.38 2.45
C ARG A 162 -7.01 22.10 1.90
N ARG A 163 -6.25 21.38 2.73
CA ARG A 163 -5.64 20.10 2.34
C ARG A 163 -6.71 19.06 2.01
N GLU A 164 -7.80 19.00 2.78
CA GLU A 164 -8.91 18.09 2.47
C GLU A 164 -9.62 18.47 1.16
N PHE A 165 -9.81 19.77 0.87
CA PHE A 165 -10.35 20.25 -0.40
C PHE A 165 -9.43 19.90 -1.59
N GLU A 166 -8.11 20.05 -1.46
CA GLU A 166 -7.14 19.70 -2.49
C GLU A 166 -7.16 18.18 -2.76
N HIS A 167 -7.14 17.37 -1.70
CA HIS A 167 -7.23 15.93 -1.84
C HIS A 167 -8.56 15.48 -2.45
N HIS A 168 -9.65 16.20 -2.17
CA HIS A 168 -10.93 15.93 -2.82
C HIS A 168 -10.89 16.27 -4.33
N LYS A 169 -10.25 17.37 -4.71
CA LYS A 169 -9.98 17.73 -6.11
C LYS A 169 -9.16 16.63 -6.81
N GLU A 170 -8.06 16.18 -6.20
CA GLU A 170 -7.22 15.11 -6.72
C GLU A 170 -8.02 13.81 -6.93
N LYS A 171 -8.86 13.43 -5.96
CA LYS A 171 -9.73 12.24 -6.09
C LYS A 171 -10.75 12.35 -7.21
N ILE A 172 -11.33 13.54 -7.43
CA ILE A 172 -12.24 13.77 -8.58
C ILE A 172 -11.47 13.61 -9.88
N HIS A 173 -10.26 14.16 -9.96
CA HIS A 173 -9.42 14.03 -11.15
C HIS A 173 -9.03 12.57 -11.42
N GLU A 174 -8.59 11.83 -10.40
CA GLU A 174 -8.29 10.40 -10.49
C GLU A 174 -9.51 9.63 -11.00
N TYR A 175 -10.69 9.90 -10.42
CA TYR A 175 -11.96 9.30 -10.84
C TYR A 175 -12.27 9.56 -12.31
N ASN A 176 -12.08 10.79 -12.80
CA ASN A 176 -12.31 11.13 -14.21
C ASN A 176 -11.34 10.38 -15.13
N ILE A 177 -10.06 10.27 -14.78
CA ILE A 177 -9.09 9.48 -15.57
C ILE A 177 -9.49 8.01 -15.62
N MET A 178 -9.91 7.43 -14.49
CA MET A 178 -10.35 6.04 -14.44
C MET A 178 -11.63 5.83 -15.24
N MET A 179 -12.60 6.74 -15.13
CA MET A 179 -13.82 6.73 -15.93
C MET A 179 -13.49 6.75 -17.42
N ASP A 180 -12.61 7.67 -17.86
CA ASP A 180 -12.20 7.78 -19.26
C ASP A 180 -11.46 6.51 -19.73
N THR A 181 -10.62 5.93 -18.88
CA THR A 181 -9.91 4.68 -19.19
C THR A 181 -10.89 3.52 -19.36
N VAL A 182 -11.84 3.36 -18.43
CA VAL A 182 -12.88 2.32 -18.51
C VAL A 182 -13.74 2.52 -19.74
N SER A 183 -14.16 3.76 -20.02
CA SER A 183 -14.99 4.11 -21.19
C SER A 183 -14.26 3.82 -22.51
N ARG A 184 -12.99 4.21 -22.64
CA ARG A 184 -12.17 3.89 -23.81
C ARG A 184 -11.98 2.38 -23.98
N THR A 185 -11.74 1.64 -22.89
CA THR A 185 -11.66 0.17 -22.99
C THR A 185 -13.00 -0.42 -23.46
N GLU A 186 -14.13 0.07 -22.95
CA GLU A 186 -15.45 -0.40 -23.35
C GLU A 186 -15.76 -0.09 -24.83
N GLU A 187 -15.39 1.10 -25.32
CA GLU A 187 -15.52 1.49 -26.73
C GLU A 187 -14.64 0.64 -27.66
N ILE A 188 -13.41 0.32 -27.23
CA ILE A 188 -12.52 -0.60 -27.97
C ILE A 188 -13.15 -2.00 -28.05
N HIS A 189 -13.82 -2.45 -26.99
CA HIS A 189 -14.47 -3.77 -26.96
C HIS A 189 -15.77 -3.85 -27.78
N LYS A 190 -16.49 -2.74 -28.00
CA LYS A 190 -17.71 -2.71 -28.83
C LYS A 190 -17.44 -2.98 -30.32
N ASN A 191 -16.20 -2.80 -30.78
CA ASN A 191 -15.80 -2.98 -32.18
C ASN A 191 -15.14 -4.35 -32.47
N VAL A 192 -15.04 -5.26 -31.50
CA VAL A 192 -14.38 -6.58 -31.69
C VAL A 192 -15.40 -7.72 -31.57
N ILE A 193 -15.72 -8.36 -32.69
CA ILE A 193 -16.58 -9.56 -32.75
C ILE A 193 -15.71 -10.82 -32.56
N SER A 194 -15.22 -11.08 -31.35
CA SER A 194 -14.54 -12.34 -31.01
C SER A 194 -15.34 -13.10 -29.93
N PRO A 195 -15.97 -14.25 -30.25
CA PRO A 195 -16.93 -14.91 -29.36
C PRO A 195 -16.38 -15.62 -28.11
N LEU A 196 -15.06 -15.73 -27.92
CA LEU A 196 -14.46 -16.66 -26.93
C LEU A 196 -13.69 -15.98 -25.77
N ASP A 197 -13.40 -14.68 -25.86
CA ASP A 197 -12.68 -13.90 -24.84
C ASP A 197 -13.60 -12.98 -24.03
N GLY A 198 -14.91 -13.04 -24.28
CA GLY A 198 -15.91 -12.10 -23.77
C GLY A 198 -16.15 -12.20 -22.28
N GLU A 199 -16.37 -13.40 -21.73
CA GLU A 199 -16.83 -13.57 -20.34
C GLU A 199 -15.79 -13.13 -19.30
N GLU A 200 -14.50 -13.46 -19.47
CA GLU A 200 -13.44 -13.08 -18.53
C GLU A 200 -13.13 -11.57 -18.61
N LYS A 201 -13.20 -10.98 -19.80
CA LYS A 201 -12.99 -9.53 -20.00
C LYS A 201 -14.21 -8.71 -19.56
N GLU A 202 -15.42 -9.24 -19.73
CA GLU A 202 -16.67 -8.64 -19.25
C GLU A 202 -16.76 -8.67 -17.73
N SER A 203 -16.32 -9.76 -17.09
CA SER A 203 -16.18 -9.84 -15.62
C SER A 203 -15.20 -8.79 -15.08
N ASN A 204 -14.02 -8.64 -15.72
CA ASN A 204 -13.05 -7.60 -15.37
C ASN A 204 -13.60 -6.18 -15.60
N LEU A 205 -14.36 -5.95 -16.66
CA LEU A 205 -15.02 -4.66 -16.92
C LEU A 205 -16.09 -4.35 -15.88
N HIS A 206 -16.87 -5.36 -15.47
CA HIS A 206 -17.87 -5.23 -14.42
C HIS A 206 -17.23 -4.93 -13.05
N GLU A 207 -16.10 -5.56 -12.73
CA GLU A 207 -15.33 -5.25 -11.53
C GLU A 207 -14.82 -3.81 -11.54
N LYS A 208 -14.29 -3.33 -12.68
CA LYS A 208 -13.88 -1.92 -12.83
C LYS A 208 -15.05 -0.94 -12.67
N HIS A 209 -16.22 -1.26 -13.23
CA HIS A 209 -17.44 -0.46 -13.05
C HIS A 209 -17.92 -0.46 -11.59
N LYS A 210 -17.78 -1.58 -10.88
CA LYS A 210 -18.08 -1.67 -9.44
C LYS A 210 -17.13 -0.79 -8.61
N ASP A 211 -15.83 -0.82 -8.91
CA ASP A 211 -14.84 0.05 -8.26
C ASP A 211 -15.13 1.53 -8.52
N LEU A 212 -15.42 1.87 -9.78
CA LEU A 212 -15.79 3.22 -10.17
C LEU A 212 -17.03 3.72 -9.41
N LYS A 213 -18.06 2.89 -9.28
CA LYS A 213 -19.26 3.22 -8.50
C LYS A 213 -18.95 3.39 -7.01
N GLN A 214 -18.03 2.61 -6.47
CA GLN A 214 -17.59 2.75 -5.09
C GLN A 214 -16.81 4.05 -4.89
N LYS A 215 -15.87 4.39 -5.78
CA LYS A 215 -15.14 5.66 -5.76
C LYS A 215 -16.06 6.88 -5.91
N MET A 216 -17.11 6.78 -6.72
CA MET A 216 -18.14 7.82 -6.82
C MET A 216 -18.90 8.03 -5.49
N ARG A 217 -19.22 6.93 -4.78
CA ARG A 217 -19.87 7.03 -3.47
C ARG A 217 -18.96 7.66 -2.42
N THR A 218 -17.69 7.26 -2.37
CA THR A 218 -16.73 7.82 -1.41
C THR A 218 -16.42 9.28 -1.71
N LEU A 219 -16.37 9.68 -2.98
CA LEU A 219 -16.31 11.08 -3.40
C LEU A 219 -17.53 11.85 -2.88
N ASN A 220 -18.76 11.42 -3.18
CA ASN A 220 -19.96 12.12 -2.71
C ASN A 220 -20.02 12.23 -1.19
N GLN A 221 -19.65 11.19 -0.45
CA GLN A 221 -19.56 11.22 1.02
C GLN A 221 -18.49 12.20 1.51
N GLY A 222 -17.33 12.24 0.86
CA GLY A 222 -16.27 13.20 1.15
C GLY A 222 -16.72 14.65 0.92
N PHE A 223 -17.46 14.90 -0.17
CA PHE A 223 -18.01 16.21 -0.46
C PHE A 223 -19.06 16.64 0.56
N GLU A 224 -20.00 15.76 0.93
CA GLU A 224 -21.00 16.07 1.96
C GLU A 224 -20.36 16.30 3.33
N ARG A 225 -19.28 15.56 3.66
CA ARG A 225 -18.48 15.82 4.86
C ARG A 225 -17.85 17.22 4.82
N LEU A 226 -17.17 17.58 3.72
CA LEU A 226 -16.59 18.92 3.54
C LEU A 226 -17.65 20.01 3.63
N ARG A 227 -18.82 19.78 3.04
CA ARG A 227 -19.96 20.68 3.11
C ARG A 227 -20.45 20.85 4.55
N LYS A 228 -20.61 19.76 5.29
CA LYS A 228 -21.02 19.78 6.70
C LYS A 228 -20.02 20.58 7.55
N ILE A 229 -18.74 20.26 7.47
CA ILE A 229 -17.66 20.97 8.19
C ILE A 229 -17.66 22.46 7.83
N THR A 230 -17.83 22.80 6.56
CA THR A 230 -17.87 24.21 6.11
C THR A 230 -19.07 24.98 6.67
N HIS A 231 -20.23 24.33 6.86
CA HIS A 231 -21.45 24.98 7.34
C HIS A 231 -21.51 25.06 8.87
N GLU A 232 -21.18 23.96 9.54
CA GLU A 232 -21.26 23.81 10.99
C GLU A 232 -20.03 24.41 11.68
N GLY A 233 -18.89 24.49 10.97
CA GLY A 233 -17.58 24.77 11.55
C GLY A 233 -16.88 23.48 11.96
N PHE A 234 -15.60 23.56 12.33
CA PHE A 234 -15.10 22.57 13.27
C PHE A 234 -15.80 22.89 14.59
N ASP A 235 -16.46 21.91 15.21
CA ASP A 235 -16.99 22.08 16.56
C ASP A 235 -15.81 22.46 17.45
N SER A 236 -15.69 23.74 17.77
CA SER A 236 -14.67 24.27 18.68
C SER A 236 -14.86 23.75 20.10
N ASP A 237 -16.02 23.14 20.38
CA ASP A 237 -16.35 22.42 21.61
C ASP A 237 -15.90 20.94 21.58
N ASN A 238 -15.41 20.41 20.45
CA ASN A 238 -14.75 19.09 20.40
C ASN A 238 -13.32 19.20 20.94
N GLU A 239 -13.21 19.55 22.22
CA GLU A 239 -11.97 19.41 22.98
C GLU A 239 -11.54 17.93 23.09
N PHE A 240 -12.47 17.01 22.80
CA PHE A 240 -12.28 15.57 22.76
C PHE A 240 -12.75 15.02 21.40
N LYS A 241 -12.05 14.04 20.84
CA LYS A 241 -12.37 13.35 19.58
C LYS A 241 -13.28 12.14 19.81
N GLU A 242 -13.18 11.54 20.99
CA GLU A 242 -13.91 10.33 21.35
C GLU A 242 -15.36 10.63 21.77
N PRO A 243 -16.39 10.11 21.07
CA PRO A 243 -17.81 10.42 21.32
C PRO A 243 -18.25 10.20 22.78
N LYS A 244 -17.69 9.17 23.43
CA LYS A 244 -18.04 8.86 24.83
C LYS A 244 -17.43 9.84 25.82
N VAL A 245 -16.29 10.43 25.48
CA VAL A 245 -15.60 11.43 26.31
C VAL A 245 -16.33 12.77 26.19
N ILE A 246 -16.79 13.11 24.98
CA ILE A 246 -17.66 14.26 24.73
C ILE A 246 -18.95 14.16 25.57
N GLU A 247 -19.63 13.01 25.55
CA GLU A 247 -20.86 12.80 26.33
C GLU A 247 -20.62 12.98 27.85
N LEU A 248 -19.50 12.47 28.37
CA LEU A 248 -19.13 12.65 29.79
C LEU A 248 -18.81 14.11 30.11
N TRP A 249 -18.13 14.82 29.20
CA TRP A 249 -17.84 16.24 29.36
C TRP A 249 -19.12 17.08 29.34
N GLU A 250 -20.06 16.78 28.46
CA GLU A 250 -21.38 17.43 28.47
C GLU A 250 -22.15 17.13 29.76
N MET A 251 -22.10 15.89 30.24
CA MET A 251 -22.75 15.52 31.50
C MET A 251 -22.12 16.27 32.68
N ALA A 252 -20.80 16.43 32.68
CA ALA A 252 -20.08 17.20 33.68
C ALA A 252 -20.41 18.70 33.62
N ARG A 253 -20.49 19.30 32.43
CA ARG A 253 -20.91 20.71 32.25
C ARG A 253 -22.36 20.94 32.70
N ARG A 254 -23.21 19.92 32.62
CA ARG A 254 -24.60 19.97 33.10
C ARG A 254 -24.71 19.72 34.61
N SER A 255 -23.70 19.11 35.23
CA SER A 255 -23.62 19.02 36.69
C SER A 255 -23.09 20.32 37.27
N ASN A 256 -23.63 20.74 38.41
CA ASN A 256 -23.22 21.97 39.12
C ASN A 256 -21.87 21.78 39.85
N LEU A 257 -20.82 21.43 39.11
CA LEU A 257 -19.45 21.30 39.61
C LEU A 257 -18.78 22.67 39.75
N SER A 258 -17.85 22.79 40.69
CA SER A 258 -16.99 23.98 40.76
C SER A 258 -16.01 24.04 39.59
N GLU A 259 -15.49 25.23 39.27
CA GLU A 259 -14.56 25.45 38.16
C GLU A 259 -13.26 24.62 38.33
N ASP A 260 -12.73 24.55 39.56
CA ASP A 260 -11.53 23.74 39.89
C ASP A 260 -11.77 22.23 39.70
N GLU A 261 -12.95 21.73 40.06
CA GLU A 261 -13.32 20.32 39.86
C GLU A 261 -13.55 20.00 38.38
N LEU A 262 -14.13 20.94 37.64
CA LEU A 262 -14.34 20.82 36.21
C LEU A 262 -13.01 20.76 35.46
N ASP A 263 -12.02 21.57 35.85
CA ASP A 263 -10.67 21.53 35.30
C ASP A 263 -9.92 20.24 35.66
N SER A 264 -10.05 19.75 36.90
CA SER A 264 -9.49 18.44 37.29
C SER A 264 -10.10 17.30 36.48
N LEU A 265 -11.42 17.32 36.27
CA LEU A 265 -12.14 16.32 35.47
C LEU A 265 -11.75 16.40 33.99
N LYS A 266 -11.51 17.61 33.48
CA LYS A 266 -11.06 17.85 32.11
C LYS A 266 -9.69 17.21 31.85
N GLU A 267 -8.74 17.34 32.77
CA GLU A 267 -7.45 16.63 32.68
C GLU A 267 -7.64 15.10 32.75
N GLU A 268 -8.51 14.61 33.63
CA GLU A 268 -8.82 13.17 33.75
C GLU A 268 -9.45 12.61 32.46
N LEU A 269 -10.34 13.37 31.81
CA LEU A 269 -10.92 13.02 30.52
C LEU A 269 -9.86 13.00 29.39
N LYS A 270 -8.89 13.92 29.38
CA LYS A 270 -7.78 13.89 28.41
C LYS A 270 -6.89 12.65 28.57
N HIS A 271 -6.61 12.26 29.82
CA HIS A 271 -5.91 11.02 30.10
C HIS A 271 -6.72 9.78 29.71
N PHE A 272 -8.03 9.82 29.92
CA PHE A 272 -8.92 8.76 29.48
C PHE A 272 -8.97 8.63 27.96
N GLU A 273 -9.08 9.74 27.22
CA GLU A 273 -9.02 9.76 25.76
C GLU A 273 -7.71 9.16 25.22
N THR A 274 -6.56 9.58 25.77
CA THR A 274 -5.25 9.00 25.39
C THR A 274 -5.21 7.49 25.61
N LYS A 275 -5.92 6.99 26.63
CA LYS A 275 -6.01 5.55 26.92
C LYS A 275 -6.97 4.83 25.98
N VAL A 276 -8.06 5.48 25.56
CA VAL A 276 -8.98 4.98 24.52
C VAL A 276 -8.25 4.88 23.18
N GLU A 277 -7.49 5.90 22.79
CA GLU A 277 -6.71 5.91 21.55
C GLU A 277 -5.67 4.78 21.54
N LYS A 278 -4.95 4.59 22.67
CA LYS A 278 -4.04 3.44 22.83
C LYS A 278 -4.77 2.10 22.68
N HIS A 279 -5.95 1.95 23.28
CA HIS A 279 -6.76 0.73 23.15
C HIS A 279 -7.14 0.48 21.69
N HIS A 280 -7.63 1.51 21.00
CA HIS A 280 -8.00 1.43 19.60
C HIS A 280 -6.81 0.98 18.73
N HIS A 281 -5.64 1.59 18.94
CA HIS A 281 -4.42 1.20 18.24
C HIS A 281 -4.04 -0.27 18.46
N TYR A 282 -4.15 -0.78 19.69
CA TYR A 282 -3.89 -2.20 19.98
C TYR A 282 -4.96 -3.12 19.37
N GLN A 283 -6.22 -2.68 19.27
CA GLN A 283 -7.28 -3.42 18.58
C GLN A 283 -7.01 -3.51 17.07
N GLU A 284 -6.64 -2.41 16.43
CA GLU A 284 -6.25 -2.39 15.01
C GLU A 284 -5.04 -3.29 14.74
N GLN A 285 -4.00 -3.22 15.59
CA GLN A 285 -2.85 -4.11 15.50
C GLN A 285 -3.25 -5.58 15.66
N LEU A 286 -4.19 -5.87 16.56
CA LEU A 286 -4.70 -7.22 16.78
C LEU A 286 -5.44 -7.73 15.56
N GLU A 287 -6.29 -6.90 14.95
CA GLU A 287 -7.03 -7.24 13.74
C GLU A 287 -6.10 -7.48 12.55
N TYR A 288 -5.09 -6.61 12.37
CA TYR A 288 -4.06 -6.81 11.35
C TYR A 288 -3.27 -8.12 11.58
N SER A 289 -2.90 -8.40 12.84
CA SER A 289 -2.25 -9.66 13.21
C SER A 289 -3.15 -10.88 12.94
N HIS A 290 -4.46 -10.75 13.17
CA HIS A 290 -5.45 -11.78 12.89
C HIS A 290 -5.55 -12.08 11.39
N GLN A 291 -5.70 -11.04 10.56
CA GLN A 291 -5.74 -11.18 9.10
C GLN A 291 -4.46 -11.84 8.58
N LYS A 292 -3.29 -11.43 9.13
CA LYS A 292 -2.01 -12.05 8.78
C LYS A 292 -1.93 -13.52 9.20
N LEU A 293 -2.45 -13.87 10.37
CA LEU A 293 -2.52 -15.25 10.84
C LEU A 293 -3.40 -16.10 9.92
N GLN A 294 -4.59 -15.63 9.56
CA GLN A 294 -5.50 -16.34 8.64
C GLN A 294 -4.83 -16.59 7.27
N HIS A 295 -4.09 -15.61 6.75
CA HIS A 295 -3.36 -15.77 5.49
C HIS A 295 -2.22 -16.78 5.58
N ILE A 296 -1.48 -16.82 6.71
CA ILE A 296 -0.41 -17.79 6.94
C ILE A 296 -0.99 -19.20 7.18
N GLU A 297 -2.12 -19.31 7.87
CA GLU A 297 -2.87 -20.56 8.05
C GLU A 297 -3.31 -21.13 6.69
N ALA A 298 -3.76 -20.28 5.76
CA ALA A 298 -4.08 -20.68 4.39
C ALA A 298 -2.85 -21.15 3.59
N MET A 299 -1.64 -20.64 3.91
CA MET A 299 -0.38 -21.05 3.28
C MET A 299 0.22 -22.35 3.87
N GLY A 300 -0.24 -22.80 5.04
CA GLY A 300 0.11 -24.12 5.61
C GLY A 300 1.47 -24.23 6.30
N ASP A 301 2.16 -23.12 6.57
CA ASP A 301 3.47 -23.12 7.23
C ASP A 301 3.36 -23.17 8.77
N LYS A 302 3.55 -24.36 9.35
CA LYS A 302 3.31 -24.64 10.77
C LYS A 302 4.17 -23.81 11.73
N ASP A 303 5.43 -23.56 11.41
CA ASP A 303 6.33 -22.83 12.31
C ASP A 303 6.00 -21.33 12.35
N HIS A 304 5.57 -20.78 11.21
CA HIS A 304 5.12 -19.40 11.11
C HIS A 304 3.76 -19.19 11.77
N ILE A 305 2.85 -20.16 11.71
CA ILE A 305 1.56 -20.14 12.41
C ILE A 305 1.77 -20.04 13.92
N VAL A 306 2.64 -20.86 14.51
CA VAL A 306 2.86 -20.87 15.97
C VAL A 306 3.39 -19.52 16.46
N ARG A 307 4.40 -18.96 15.78
CA ARG A 307 4.97 -17.65 16.16
C ARG A 307 3.97 -16.50 15.99
N HIS A 308 3.17 -16.51 14.93
CA HIS A 308 2.14 -15.49 14.72
C HIS A 308 0.98 -15.62 15.71
N LYS A 309 0.62 -16.84 16.09
CA LYS A 309 -0.40 -17.11 17.11
C LYS A 309 0.02 -16.64 18.49
N GLU A 310 1.29 -16.81 18.86
CA GLU A 310 1.83 -16.30 20.13
C GLU A 310 1.82 -14.76 20.18
N LYS A 311 2.24 -14.11 19.08
CA LYS A 311 2.14 -12.65 18.93
C LYS A 311 0.70 -12.16 18.98
N TYR A 312 -0.23 -12.87 18.32
CA TYR A 312 -1.65 -12.56 18.38
C TYR A 312 -2.19 -12.67 19.81
N ASN A 313 -1.84 -13.74 20.53
CA ASN A 313 -2.30 -13.94 21.91
C ASN A 313 -1.79 -12.85 22.86
N THR A 314 -0.51 -12.47 22.76
CA THR A 314 0.06 -11.40 23.60
C THR A 314 -0.56 -10.02 23.30
N LEU A 315 -0.84 -9.72 22.03
CA LEU A 315 -1.59 -8.51 21.64
C LEU A 315 -3.04 -8.56 22.13
N ALA A 316 -3.69 -9.72 22.06
CA ALA A 316 -5.06 -9.90 22.50
C ALA A 316 -5.20 -9.72 24.01
N GLU A 317 -4.23 -10.20 24.78
CA GLU A 317 -4.18 -10.02 26.23
C GLU A 317 -3.96 -8.56 26.62
N LYS A 318 -3.01 -7.86 25.97
CA LYS A 318 -2.79 -6.42 26.17
C LYS A 318 -4.04 -5.60 25.81
N ALA A 319 -4.68 -5.89 24.68
CA ALA A 319 -5.91 -5.21 24.26
C ALA A 319 -7.02 -5.42 25.31
N ARG A 320 -7.21 -6.65 25.81
CA ARG A 320 -8.17 -6.95 26.88
C ARG A 320 -7.85 -6.23 28.19
N GLU A 321 -6.58 -6.21 28.59
CA GLU A 321 -6.14 -5.55 29.83
C GLU A 321 -6.41 -4.04 29.77
N ILE A 322 -6.04 -3.40 28.66
CA ILE A 322 -6.30 -1.96 28.46
C ILE A 322 -7.81 -1.71 28.41
N GLY A 323 -8.59 -2.55 27.72
CA GLY A 323 -10.05 -2.47 27.66
C GLY A 323 -10.70 -2.57 29.05
N TYR A 324 -10.21 -3.47 29.92
CA TYR A 324 -10.67 -3.56 31.30
C TYR A 324 -10.33 -2.31 32.11
N LYS A 325 -9.08 -1.83 32.02
CA LYS A 325 -8.65 -0.60 32.71
C LYS A 325 -9.40 0.64 32.20
N MET A 326 -9.78 0.67 30.92
CA MET A 326 -10.61 1.72 30.32
C MET A 326 -12.03 1.66 30.87
N LYS A 327 -12.67 0.48 30.89
CA LYS A 327 -14.02 0.31 31.45
C LYS A 327 -14.09 0.71 32.93
N LYS A 328 -13.06 0.40 33.71
CA LYS A 328 -12.96 0.83 35.11
C LYS A 328 -12.87 2.36 35.22
N HIS A 329 -11.96 2.99 34.46
CA HIS A 329 -11.85 4.46 34.45
C HIS A 329 -13.16 5.13 34.01
N LEU A 330 -13.84 4.59 33.00
CA LEU A 330 -15.15 5.09 32.55
C LEU A 330 -16.18 5.05 33.68
N GLN A 331 -16.24 3.94 34.42
CA GLN A 331 -17.14 3.79 35.56
C GLN A 331 -16.78 4.78 36.68
N ASP A 332 -15.49 4.94 36.98
CA ASP A 332 -15.01 5.84 38.02
C ASP A 332 -15.36 7.30 37.70
N ILE A 333 -15.14 7.73 36.45
CA ILE A 333 -15.51 9.08 35.96
C ILE A 333 -17.03 9.28 36.01
N THR A 334 -17.80 8.31 35.53
CA THR A 334 -19.28 8.38 35.56
C THR A 334 -19.79 8.49 37.00
N ASN A 335 -19.20 7.75 37.93
CA ASN A 335 -19.56 7.77 39.34
C ASN A 335 -19.18 9.11 40.01
N LYS A 336 -18.02 9.70 39.66
CA LYS A 336 -17.60 11.02 40.15
C LYS A 336 -18.58 12.11 39.71
N ILE A 337 -18.91 12.16 38.42
CA ILE A 337 -19.88 13.13 37.87
C ILE A 337 -21.25 12.98 38.55
N SER A 338 -21.72 11.74 38.71
CA SER A 338 -23.02 11.47 39.35
C SER A 338 -23.04 11.81 40.84
N ARG A 339 -21.98 11.54 41.60
CA ARG A 339 -21.94 11.79 43.06
C ARG A 339 -21.75 13.26 43.39
N ASN A 340 -20.82 13.93 42.73
CA ASN A 340 -20.55 15.34 43.00
C ASN A 340 -21.70 16.22 42.50
N GLY A 341 -22.35 15.85 41.38
CA GLY A 341 -23.57 16.51 40.93
C GLY A 341 -24.77 16.38 41.89
N LEU A 342 -24.81 15.35 42.74
CA LEU A 342 -25.83 15.19 43.78
C LEU A 342 -25.48 15.96 45.05
N GLN A 343 -24.20 15.96 45.48
CA GLN A 343 -23.77 16.65 46.71
C GLN A 343 -23.94 18.18 46.66
N HIS A 344 -23.84 18.77 45.47
CA HIS A 344 -24.05 20.22 45.28
C HIS A 344 -25.51 20.61 45.00
N ASN A 345 -26.41 19.65 44.80
CA ASN A 345 -27.85 19.89 44.58
C ASN A 345 -28.69 19.71 45.86
N GLU A 346 -28.09 19.34 47.00
CA GLU A 346 -28.77 19.19 48.30
C GLU A 346 -28.77 20.45 49.18
N LEU A 347 -28.55 21.63 48.59
CA LEU A 347 -28.75 22.94 49.22
C LEU A 347 -29.67 23.79 48.33
#